data_AF-A0A956EFK1-F1
#
_entry.id   AF-A0A956EFK1-F1
#
_cell.length_a   1.000
_cell.length_b   1.000
_cell.length_c   1.000
_cell.angle_alpha   90.00
_cell.angle_beta   90.00
_cell.angle_gamma   90.00
#
_symmetry.space_group_name_H-M   'P 1'
#
loop_
_entity.id
_entity.type
_entity.pdbx_description
1 polymer ?
#
loop_
_entity_poly.entity_id
_entity_poly.type
_entity_poly.pdbx_seq_one_letter_code
_entity_poly.pdbx_strand_id
1 'polypeptide(L)'
;MRSPAPALVAAAAPVLPSRAEIDAVVAMADPILRNLWITYTYHCLELALGEALGGGDLSWCAYGTWASKTAGRFIRGEVIPGLVHELVGRGSALLGRILAQVDRRIRGSVAEGNLKVFAELAPRFRALVDVLRAPAAGRRDALAVLLAGLRPGASERGGQEALRRAFTAYVEASEVDDPKARAELIFLANALVGYHEQIRLQEPIEAALAASSAVLVEGRALALRGGLIARIDQSLRALLTRHLMVLELPEGGLRLGDDVPRLGDGAMFPAPLAAIQNPEVQALLEVLDRTPDDLDGSAANDWSRLDDRMNYIVDVFRSRQRDRSLRRAPFSARQVAAIRDFHCPYGPL
;
A
#
# COMPACT_ATOMS: atom_id res chain seq x y z
N MET A 1 -40.72 33.56 6.91
CA MET A 1 -39.87 33.05 5.81
C MET A 1 -38.74 32.25 6.43
N ARG A 2 -38.72 30.91 6.25
CA ARG A 2 -37.60 30.08 6.69
C ARG A 2 -36.43 30.32 5.72
N SER A 3 -35.25 30.65 6.24
CA SER A 3 -34.02 30.74 5.43
C SER A 3 -33.81 29.45 4.65
N PRO A 4 -33.40 29.52 3.36
CA PRO A 4 -33.10 28.33 2.59
C PRO A 4 -31.90 27.62 3.23
N ALA A 5 -31.98 26.29 3.32
CA ALA A 5 -30.87 25.45 3.72
C ALA A 5 -29.65 25.77 2.83
N PRO A 6 -28.43 25.83 3.39
CA PRO A 6 -27.24 26.03 2.57
C PRO A 6 -27.16 24.88 1.57
N ALA A 7 -27.15 25.23 0.28
CA ALA A 7 -26.95 24.29 -0.80
C ALA A 7 -25.70 23.45 -0.46
N LEU A 8 -25.83 22.12 -0.53
CA LEU A 8 -24.71 21.20 -0.48
C LEU A 8 -23.69 21.66 -1.52
N VAL A 9 -22.60 22.29 -1.07
CA VAL A 9 -21.45 22.61 -1.92
C VAL A 9 -21.01 21.27 -2.51
N ALA A 10 -21.22 21.11 -3.82
CA ALA A 10 -20.73 19.93 -4.53
C ALA A 10 -19.23 19.80 -4.22
N ALA A 11 -18.82 18.63 -3.75
CA ALA A 11 -17.44 18.37 -3.43
C ALA A 11 -16.57 18.68 -4.65
N ALA A 12 -15.58 19.56 -4.52
CA ALA A 12 -14.64 19.81 -5.60
C ALA A 12 -13.99 18.48 -6.01
N ALA A 13 -14.02 18.18 -7.32
CA ALA A 13 -13.50 16.92 -7.86
C ALA A 13 -12.06 16.65 -7.38
N PRO A 14 -11.64 15.38 -7.24
CA PRO A 14 -10.26 15.05 -6.95
C PRO A 14 -9.33 15.69 -7.98
N VAL A 15 -8.32 16.43 -7.51
CA VAL A 15 -7.35 17.13 -8.36
C VAL A 15 -6.01 16.41 -8.24
N LEU A 16 -5.34 16.24 -9.38
CA LEU A 16 -3.98 15.72 -9.43
C LEU A 16 -3.05 16.66 -8.62
N PRO A 17 -2.37 16.18 -7.57
CA PRO A 17 -1.54 17.04 -6.72
C PRO A 17 -0.32 17.54 -7.47
N SER A 18 0.08 18.78 -7.23
CA SER A 18 1.36 19.33 -7.68
C SER A 18 2.53 18.69 -6.93
N ARG A 19 3.74 18.85 -7.48
CA ARG A 19 4.97 18.43 -6.79
C ARG A 19 5.14 19.11 -5.44
N ALA A 20 4.85 20.41 -5.36
CA ALA A 20 4.95 21.18 -4.12
C ALA A 20 3.97 20.67 -3.04
N GLU A 21 2.76 20.28 -3.41
CA GLU A 21 1.80 19.67 -2.47
C GLU A 21 2.29 18.32 -1.96
N ILE A 22 2.87 17.47 -2.82
CA ILE A 22 3.46 16.20 -2.38
C ILE A 22 4.62 16.45 -1.40
N ASP A 23 5.51 17.39 -1.72
CA ASP A 23 6.64 17.73 -0.84
C ASP A 23 6.16 18.30 0.51
N ALA A 24 5.06 19.06 0.52
CA ALA A 24 4.43 19.55 1.75
C ALA A 24 3.84 18.42 2.62
N VAL A 25 3.22 17.41 1.99
CA VAL A 25 2.75 16.21 2.71
C VAL A 25 3.94 15.44 3.31
N VAL A 26 5.04 15.28 2.57
CA VAL A 26 6.25 14.62 3.07
C VAL A 26 6.83 15.35 4.28
N ALA A 27 6.84 16.68 4.27
CA ALA A 27 7.37 17.51 5.34
C ALA A 27 6.45 17.61 6.58
N MET A 28 5.23 17.08 6.51
CA MET A 28 4.24 17.22 7.59
C MET A 28 4.68 16.46 8.86
N ALA A 29 4.67 17.13 10.01
CA ALA A 29 5.12 16.53 11.28
C ALA A 29 4.12 15.55 11.89
N ASP A 30 2.82 15.88 11.83
CA ASP A 30 1.76 15.02 12.38
C ASP A 30 1.59 13.75 11.52
N PRO A 31 1.92 12.55 12.04
CA PRO A 31 1.84 11.32 11.27
C PRO A 31 0.40 10.91 10.92
N ILE A 32 -0.60 11.32 11.72
CA ILE A 32 -2.00 11.00 11.47
C ILE A 32 -2.49 11.82 10.28
N LEU A 33 -2.39 13.15 10.37
CA LEU A 33 -2.81 14.04 9.28
C LEU A 33 -2.01 13.75 8.00
N ARG A 34 -0.71 13.46 8.13
CA ARG A 34 0.14 13.07 7.00
C ARG A 34 -0.36 11.80 6.32
N ASN A 35 -0.71 10.76 7.08
CA ASN A 35 -1.24 9.52 6.49
C ASN A 35 -2.58 9.74 5.78
N LEU A 36 -3.46 10.60 6.30
CA LEU A 36 -4.71 10.96 5.61
C LEU A 36 -4.43 11.62 4.26
N TRP A 37 -3.47 12.55 4.22
CA TRP A 37 -3.01 13.16 2.97
C TRP A 37 -2.38 12.14 2.02
N ILE A 38 -1.49 11.27 2.50
CA ILE A 38 -0.87 10.21 1.69
C ILE A 38 -1.96 9.35 1.03
N THR A 39 -2.94 8.89 1.81
CA THR A 39 -4.05 8.07 1.35
C THR A 39 -4.86 8.78 0.25
N TYR A 40 -5.18 10.06 0.47
CA TYR A 40 -5.92 10.86 -0.49
C TYR A 40 -5.11 11.18 -1.76
N THR A 41 -3.81 11.48 -1.64
CA THR A 41 -2.91 11.72 -2.77
C THR A 41 -2.81 10.50 -3.67
N TYR A 42 -2.66 9.29 -3.11
CA TYR A 42 -2.68 8.07 -3.92
C TYR A 42 -3.99 7.91 -4.68
N HIS A 43 -5.12 8.25 -4.07
CA HIS A 43 -6.42 8.19 -4.74
C HIS A 43 -6.48 9.17 -5.93
N CYS A 44 -6.01 10.40 -5.75
CA CYS A 44 -5.93 11.38 -6.85
C CYS A 44 -4.99 10.90 -7.97
N LEU A 45 -3.86 10.27 -7.63
CA LEU A 45 -2.93 9.71 -8.61
C LEU A 45 -3.56 8.54 -9.38
N GLU A 46 -4.25 7.63 -8.70
CA GLU A 46 -4.97 6.51 -9.35
C GLU A 46 -6.02 7.03 -10.33
N LEU A 47 -6.81 8.04 -9.97
CA LEU A 47 -7.82 8.58 -10.88
C LEU A 47 -7.19 9.15 -12.16
N ALA A 48 -6.08 9.88 -12.03
CA ALA A 48 -5.38 10.45 -13.17
C ALA A 48 -4.66 9.39 -14.02
N LEU A 49 -4.04 8.39 -13.40
CA LEU A 49 -3.41 7.26 -14.10
C LEU A 49 -4.46 6.39 -14.80
N GLY A 50 -5.57 6.09 -14.12
CA GLY A 50 -6.69 5.35 -14.69
C GLY A 50 -7.24 6.02 -15.95
N GLU A 51 -7.45 7.34 -15.92
CA GLU A 51 -7.83 8.11 -17.10
C GLU A 51 -6.81 7.96 -18.25
N ALA A 52 -5.53 8.14 -17.96
CA ALA A 52 -4.45 8.05 -18.95
C ALA A 52 -4.22 6.64 -19.53
N LEU A 53 -4.56 5.59 -18.77
CA LEU A 53 -4.35 4.18 -19.17
C LEU A 53 -5.61 3.55 -19.81
N GLY A 54 -6.71 4.28 -19.92
CA GLY A 54 -7.96 3.83 -20.55
C GLY A 54 -9.01 3.26 -19.59
N GLY A 55 -8.80 3.39 -18.27
CA GLY A 55 -9.83 3.21 -17.23
C GLY A 55 -10.25 1.78 -16.90
N GLY A 56 -9.82 0.78 -17.68
CA GLY A 56 -10.19 -0.62 -17.46
C GLY A 56 -9.48 -1.27 -16.28
N ASP A 57 -8.18 -1.03 -16.15
CA ASP A 57 -7.28 -1.71 -15.21
C ASP A 57 -6.70 -0.71 -14.20
N LEU A 58 -6.52 -1.13 -12.95
CA LEU A 58 -6.00 -0.32 -11.86
C LEU A 58 -4.49 -0.14 -11.94
N SER A 59 -3.99 1.05 -11.56
CA SER A 59 -2.57 1.25 -11.33
C SER A 59 -2.19 0.86 -9.90
N TRP A 60 -0.89 0.87 -9.60
CA TRP A 60 -0.38 0.58 -8.27
C TRP A 60 -0.95 1.55 -7.23
N CYS A 61 -1.24 2.80 -7.63
CA CYS A 61 -1.78 3.82 -6.73
C CYS A 61 -3.14 3.43 -6.14
N ALA A 62 -3.97 2.63 -6.82
CA ALA A 62 -5.21 2.11 -6.24
C ALA A 62 -4.91 1.27 -4.99
N TYR A 63 -3.97 0.32 -5.09
CA TYR A 63 -3.56 -0.51 -3.97
C TYR A 63 -2.87 0.32 -2.89
N GLY A 64 -2.02 1.28 -3.29
CA GLY A 64 -1.37 2.22 -2.39
C GLY A 64 -2.36 3.03 -1.54
N THR A 65 -3.51 3.43 -2.09
CA THR A 65 -4.59 4.09 -1.32
C THR A 65 -5.08 3.20 -0.18
N TRP A 66 -5.44 1.95 -0.48
CA TRP A 66 -6.07 1.05 0.50
C TRP A 66 -5.06 0.47 1.50
N ALA A 67 -3.83 0.21 1.06
CA ALA A 67 -2.71 -0.11 1.95
C ALA A 67 -2.41 1.04 2.92
N SER A 68 -2.37 2.29 2.42
CA SER A 68 -2.15 3.47 3.27
C SER A 68 -3.30 3.72 4.24
N LYS A 69 -4.54 3.47 3.79
CA LYS A 69 -5.72 3.53 4.65
C LYS A 69 -5.67 2.50 5.78
N THR A 70 -5.24 1.28 5.46
CA THR A 70 -4.98 0.22 6.46
C THR A 70 -3.91 0.65 7.45
N ALA A 71 -2.78 1.18 6.96
CA ALA A 71 -1.72 1.72 7.80
C ALA A 71 -2.23 2.83 8.73
N GLY A 72 -3.17 3.66 8.27
CA GLY A 72 -3.82 4.71 9.06
C GLY A 72 -4.48 4.21 10.34
N ARG A 73 -5.12 3.02 10.31
CA ARG A 73 -5.71 2.41 11.50
C ARG A 73 -4.66 2.12 12.58
N PHE A 74 -3.50 1.60 12.16
CA PHE A 74 -2.38 1.40 13.08
C PHE A 74 -1.88 2.73 13.59
N ILE A 75 -1.59 3.71 12.72
CA ILE A 75 -1.03 5.03 13.08
C ILE A 75 -1.92 5.79 14.09
N ARG A 76 -3.25 5.69 13.94
CA ARG A 76 -4.24 6.27 14.86
C ARG A 76 -4.42 5.46 16.15
N GLY A 77 -3.83 4.27 16.22
CA GLY A 77 -3.89 3.39 17.39
C GLY A 77 -5.23 2.65 17.50
N GLU A 78 -5.91 2.36 16.40
CA GLU A 78 -7.27 1.78 16.40
C GLU A 78 -7.28 0.23 16.47
N VAL A 79 -6.11 -0.41 16.31
CA VAL A 79 -6.00 -1.87 16.17
C VAL A 79 -5.77 -2.58 17.51
N ILE A 80 -5.01 -1.96 18.41
CA ILE A 80 -4.60 -2.52 19.72
C ILE A 80 -5.51 -2.15 20.94
N PRO A 81 -6.46 -1.18 20.94
CA PRO A 81 -6.98 -0.63 22.21
C PRO A 81 -7.85 -1.51 23.10
N GLY A 82 -8.39 -2.64 22.65
CA GLY A 82 -9.27 -3.45 23.50
C GLY A 82 -8.56 -4.04 24.72
N LEU A 83 -7.40 -4.67 24.47
CA LEU A 83 -6.66 -5.41 25.50
C LEU A 83 -6.01 -4.49 26.55
N VAL A 84 -5.52 -3.33 26.11
CA VAL A 84 -4.82 -2.37 26.99
C VAL A 84 -5.78 -1.78 28.02
N HIS A 85 -6.97 -1.36 27.58
CA HIS A 85 -7.97 -0.80 28.49
C HIS A 85 -8.46 -1.82 29.52
N GLU A 86 -8.66 -3.08 29.12
CA GLU A 86 -9.09 -4.15 30.03
C GLU A 86 -8.02 -4.48 31.09
N LEU A 87 -6.74 -4.55 30.70
CA LEU A 87 -5.65 -4.92 31.61
C LEU A 87 -5.23 -3.78 32.56
N VAL A 88 -5.32 -2.53 32.10
CA VAL A 88 -5.17 -1.35 32.97
C VAL A 88 -6.31 -1.30 33.99
N GLY A 89 -7.54 -1.60 33.58
CA GLY A 89 -8.71 -1.69 34.47
C GLY A 89 -8.60 -2.82 35.51
N ARG A 90 -7.87 -3.90 35.20
CA ARG A 90 -7.59 -5.02 36.12
C ARG A 90 -6.37 -4.82 37.04
N GLY A 91 -5.76 -3.63 37.04
CA GLY A 91 -4.74 -3.26 38.04
C GLY A 91 -3.28 -3.60 37.70
N SER A 92 -2.97 -4.09 36.49
CA SER A 92 -1.58 -4.35 36.09
C SER A 92 -0.95 -3.14 35.39
N ALA A 93 -0.65 -2.08 36.15
CA ALA A 93 -0.07 -0.84 35.63
C ALA A 93 1.29 -1.01 34.92
N LEU A 94 2.05 -2.06 35.25
CA LEU A 94 3.29 -2.41 34.54
C LEU A 94 2.98 -2.96 33.14
N LEU A 95 2.07 -3.93 33.04
CA LEU A 95 1.68 -4.53 31.75
C LEU A 95 1.02 -3.50 30.83
N GLY A 96 0.18 -2.62 31.38
CA GLY A 96 -0.39 -1.50 30.63
C GLY A 96 0.66 -0.56 30.03
N ARG A 97 1.74 -0.26 30.77
CA ARG A 97 2.86 0.57 30.26
C ARG A 97 3.65 -0.14 29.16
N ILE A 98 3.91 -1.44 29.30
CA ILE A 98 4.59 -2.25 28.28
C ILE A 98 3.77 -2.26 26.99
N LEU A 99 2.48 -2.57 27.07
CA LEU A 99 1.60 -2.61 25.89
C LEU A 99 1.49 -1.24 25.21
N ALA A 100 1.39 -0.16 25.99
CA ALA A 100 1.38 1.20 25.42
C ALA A 100 2.71 1.56 24.72
N GLN A 101 3.85 1.02 25.18
CA GLN A 101 5.13 1.22 24.52
C GLN A 101 5.24 0.41 23.23
N VAL A 102 4.74 -0.83 23.22
CA VAL A 102 4.65 -1.68 22.02
C VAL A 102 3.78 -1.00 20.96
N ASP A 103 2.58 -0.53 21.35
CA ASP A 103 1.69 0.22 20.46
C ASP A 103 2.38 1.45 19.85
N ARG A 104 3.02 2.29 20.68
CA ARG A 104 3.77 3.45 20.17
C ARG A 104 4.86 3.07 19.16
N ARG A 105 5.56 1.96 19.37
CA ARG A 105 6.62 1.50 18.47
C ARG A 105 6.06 0.99 17.14
N ILE A 106 4.99 0.20 17.17
CA ILE A 106 4.26 -0.23 15.96
C ILE A 106 3.78 0.98 15.18
N ARG A 107 3.15 1.94 15.86
CA ARG A 107 2.65 3.20 15.26
C ARG A 107 3.75 3.98 14.57
N GLY A 108 4.89 4.15 15.26
CA GLY A 108 6.06 4.83 14.71
C GLY A 108 6.59 4.14 13.46
N SER A 109 6.84 2.83 13.52
CA SER A 109 7.38 2.05 12.40
C SER A 109 6.44 2.03 11.20
N VAL A 110 5.13 1.90 11.40
CA VAL A 110 4.14 1.95 10.30
C VAL A 110 4.06 3.36 9.69
N ALA A 111 4.07 4.41 10.52
CA ALA A 111 4.07 5.79 10.03
C ALA A 111 5.32 6.13 9.22
N GLU A 112 6.48 5.64 9.65
CA GLU A 112 7.76 5.79 8.95
C GLU A 112 7.78 5.02 7.63
N GLY A 113 7.36 3.75 7.64
CA GLY A 113 7.29 2.93 6.43
C GLY A 113 6.37 3.53 5.37
N ASN A 114 5.16 3.94 5.75
CA ASN A 114 4.20 4.57 4.84
C ASN A 114 4.73 5.90 4.27
N LEU A 115 5.42 6.72 5.08
CA LEU A 115 6.08 7.94 4.61
C LEU A 115 7.23 7.63 3.64
N LYS A 116 8.09 6.66 3.97
CA LYS A 116 9.27 6.29 3.16
C LYS A 116 8.86 5.92 1.74
N VAL A 117 7.85 5.07 1.61
CA VAL A 117 7.29 4.67 0.32
C VAL A 117 6.68 5.87 -0.41
N PHE A 118 5.84 6.65 0.27
CA PHE A 118 5.19 7.81 -0.34
C PHE A 118 6.17 8.85 -0.87
N ALA A 119 7.17 9.20 -0.06
CA ALA A 119 8.19 10.19 -0.41
C ALA A 119 9.00 9.77 -1.65
N GLU A 120 9.19 8.46 -1.86
CA GLU A 120 9.83 7.94 -3.05
C GLU A 120 8.86 7.87 -4.25
N LEU A 121 7.69 7.27 -4.09
CA LEU A 121 6.84 6.91 -5.21
C LEU A 121 5.93 8.04 -5.70
N ALA A 122 5.33 8.83 -4.81
CA ALA A 122 4.33 9.83 -5.19
C ALA A 122 4.87 10.89 -6.18
N PRO A 123 6.06 11.48 -6.01
CA PRO A 123 6.62 12.41 -6.99
C PRO A 123 6.85 11.78 -8.38
N ARG A 124 7.19 10.48 -8.41
CA ARG A 124 7.48 9.74 -9.63
C ARG A 124 6.20 9.36 -10.38
N PHE A 125 5.18 8.89 -9.66
CA PHE A 125 3.85 8.69 -10.24
C PHE A 125 3.24 9.99 -10.74
N ARG A 126 3.44 11.09 -10.01
CA ARG A 126 3.02 12.41 -10.47
C ARG A 126 3.68 12.77 -11.81
N ALA A 127 4.99 12.57 -11.94
CA ALA A 127 5.69 12.80 -13.20
C ALA A 127 5.25 11.82 -14.31
N LEU A 128 4.97 10.55 -13.98
CA LEU A 128 4.43 9.57 -14.94
C LEU A 128 3.09 10.03 -15.52
N VAL A 129 2.20 10.64 -14.72
CA VAL A 129 0.96 11.22 -15.24
C VAL A 129 1.23 12.31 -16.28
N ASP A 130 2.25 13.15 -16.09
CA ASP A 130 2.63 14.16 -17.10
C ASP A 130 3.15 13.48 -18.39
N VAL A 131 3.96 12.42 -18.25
CA VAL A 131 4.44 11.63 -19.39
C VAL A 131 3.27 11.04 -20.18
N LEU A 132 2.33 10.38 -19.50
CA LEU A 132 1.19 9.74 -20.16
C LEU A 132 0.26 10.76 -20.85
N ARG A 133 0.09 11.95 -20.25
CA ARG A 133 -0.69 13.05 -20.82
C ARG A 133 0.04 13.83 -21.93
N ALA A 134 1.34 13.64 -22.08
CA ALA A 134 2.09 14.27 -23.16
C ALA A 134 1.61 13.78 -24.54
N PRO A 135 1.70 14.61 -25.59
CA PRO A 135 1.43 14.17 -26.95
C PRO A 135 2.32 12.98 -27.35
N ALA A 136 1.80 12.07 -28.16
CA ALA A 136 2.51 10.84 -28.56
C ALA A 136 3.91 11.11 -29.12
N ALA A 137 4.07 12.18 -29.92
CA ALA A 137 5.36 12.57 -30.51
C ALA A 137 6.46 12.89 -29.47
N GLY A 138 6.10 13.35 -28.26
CA GLY A 138 7.05 13.74 -27.21
C GLY A 138 7.06 12.80 -26.00
N ARG A 139 6.20 11.78 -25.97
CA ARG A 139 6.04 10.90 -24.81
C ARG A 139 7.30 10.10 -24.47
N ARG A 140 7.99 9.60 -25.49
CA ARG A 140 9.24 8.84 -25.31
C ARG A 140 10.35 9.69 -24.70
N ASP A 141 10.47 10.94 -25.14
CA ASP A 141 11.46 11.88 -24.58
C ASP A 141 11.11 12.24 -23.13
N ALA A 142 9.82 12.50 -22.85
CA ALA A 142 9.34 12.75 -21.49
C ALA A 142 9.59 11.55 -20.57
N LEU A 143 9.37 10.32 -21.05
CA LEU A 143 9.71 9.10 -20.32
C LEU A 143 11.22 9.03 -20.08
N ALA A 144 12.05 9.28 -21.09
CA ALA A 144 13.51 9.25 -20.94
C ALA A 144 14.00 10.22 -19.85
N VAL A 145 13.42 11.41 -19.76
CA VAL A 145 13.70 12.39 -18.70
C VAL A 145 13.30 11.85 -17.33
N LEU A 146 12.10 11.27 -17.19
CA LEU A 146 11.65 10.64 -15.95
C LEU A 146 12.60 9.51 -15.52
N LEU A 147 12.96 8.63 -16.44
CA LEU A 147 13.84 7.49 -16.18
C LEU A 147 15.25 7.96 -15.79
N ALA A 148 15.79 9.00 -16.43
CA ALA A 148 17.10 9.55 -16.09
C ALA A 148 17.21 10.04 -14.63
N GLY A 149 16.08 10.41 -14.01
CA GLY A 149 16.00 10.78 -12.58
C GLY A 149 16.00 9.58 -11.62
N LEU A 150 15.96 8.34 -12.12
CA LEU A 150 15.96 7.13 -11.30
C LEU A 150 17.38 6.58 -11.13
N ARG A 151 17.72 6.19 -9.89
CA ARG A 151 19.03 5.61 -9.57
C ARG A 151 19.20 4.26 -10.27
N PRO A 152 20.26 4.04 -11.07
CA PRO A 152 20.51 2.74 -11.68
C PRO A 152 20.72 1.63 -10.65
N GLY A 153 20.43 0.38 -11.06
CA GLY A 153 20.74 -0.83 -10.29
C GLY A 153 19.55 -1.45 -9.55
N ALA A 154 19.81 -2.61 -8.95
CA ALA A 154 18.80 -3.45 -8.30
C ALA A 154 18.23 -2.80 -7.02
N SER A 155 16.95 -3.07 -6.74
CA SER A 155 16.22 -2.54 -5.59
C SER A 155 16.91 -2.87 -4.27
N GLU A 156 17.38 -4.11 -4.13
CA GLU A 156 18.07 -4.67 -2.97
C GLU A 156 19.39 -3.93 -2.65
N ARG A 157 20.00 -3.28 -3.65
CA ARG A 157 21.22 -2.48 -3.50
C ARG A 157 20.96 -0.97 -3.52
N GLY A 158 19.70 -0.55 -3.32
CA GLY A 158 19.30 0.87 -3.28
C GLY A 158 19.05 1.53 -4.64
N GLY A 159 19.18 0.77 -5.74
CA GLY A 159 18.84 1.21 -7.10
C GLY A 159 17.33 1.13 -7.37
N GLN A 160 16.92 1.57 -8.56
CA GLN A 160 15.51 1.76 -8.95
C GLN A 160 15.21 1.16 -10.33
N GLU A 161 15.95 0.12 -10.74
CA GLU A 161 15.75 -0.54 -12.03
C GLU A 161 14.33 -1.12 -12.19
N ALA A 162 13.76 -1.70 -11.12
CA ALA A 162 12.39 -2.19 -11.14
C ALA A 162 11.37 -1.06 -11.45
N LEU A 163 11.59 0.15 -10.90
CA LEU A 163 10.75 1.31 -11.23
C LEU A 163 10.95 1.80 -12.66
N ARG A 164 12.18 1.71 -13.20
CA ARG A 164 12.44 2.04 -14.60
C ARG A 164 11.63 1.14 -15.52
N ARG A 165 11.70 -0.18 -15.29
CA ARG A 165 10.92 -1.18 -16.02
C ARG A 165 9.42 -0.96 -15.86
N ALA A 166 8.94 -0.68 -14.64
CA ALA A 166 7.53 -0.45 -14.39
C ALA A 166 6.97 0.78 -15.13
N PHE A 167 7.69 1.90 -15.12
CA PHE A 167 7.24 3.11 -15.82
C PHE A 167 7.30 2.98 -17.33
N THR A 168 8.27 2.24 -17.86
CA THR A 168 8.26 1.82 -19.27
C THR A 168 7.01 1.01 -19.58
N ALA A 169 6.69 -0.02 -18.78
CA ALA A 169 5.51 -0.85 -18.99
C ALA A 169 4.19 -0.07 -18.93
N TYR A 170 4.04 0.92 -18.03
CA TYR A 170 2.86 1.81 -18.05
C TYR A 170 2.76 2.65 -19.33
N VAL A 171 3.87 3.18 -19.84
CA VAL A 171 3.86 3.95 -21.09
C VAL A 171 3.53 3.05 -22.27
N GLU A 172 4.13 1.87 -22.36
CA GLU A 172 3.79 0.88 -23.39
C GLU A 172 2.31 0.46 -23.31
N ALA A 173 1.78 0.24 -22.10
CA ALA A 173 0.36 -0.06 -21.90
C ALA A 173 -0.56 1.04 -22.46
N SER A 174 -0.14 2.31 -22.40
CA SER A 174 -0.92 3.42 -22.95
C SER A 174 -0.92 3.48 -24.48
N GLU A 175 0.00 2.77 -25.14
CA GLU A 175 0.22 2.81 -26.59
C GLU A 175 -0.28 1.56 -27.31
N VAL A 176 -0.50 0.44 -26.59
CA VAL A 176 -1.01 -0.81 -27.17
C VAL A 176 -2.53 -0.81 -27.29
N ASP A 177 -3.05 -1.25 -28.43
CA ASP A 177 -4.50 -1.35 -28.66
C ASP A 177 -5.12 -2.61 -28.06
N ASP A 178 -4.39 -3.72 -28.05
CA ASP A 178 -4.88 -5.00 -27.52
C ASP A 178 -5.17 -4.90 -26.00
N PRO A 179 -6.44 -5.05 -25.57
CA PRO A 179 -6.80 -4.99 -24.16
C PRO A 179 -6.12 -6.06 -23.29
N LYS A 180 -5.74 -7.20 -23.87
CA LYS A 180 -5.01 -8.26 -23.18
C LYS A 180 -3.57 -7.86 -22.90
N ALA A 181 -2.82 -7.48 -23.92
CA ALA A 181 -1.46 -6.95 -23.78
C ALA A 181 -1.42 -5.74 -22.82
N ARG A 182 -2.39 -4.82 -22.93
CA ARG A 182 -2.51 -3.67 -22.02
C ARG A 182 -2.65 -4.10 -20.56
N ALA A 183 -3.55 -5.04 -20.28
CA ALA A 183 -3.77 -5.52 -18.91
C ALA A 183 -2.51 -6.17 -18.34
N GLU A 184 -1.78 -6.96 -19.12
CA GLU A 184 -0.54 -7.60 -18.69
C GLU A 184 0.60 -6.61 -18.45
N LEU A 185 0.72 -5.55 -19.27
CA LEU A 185 1.71 -4.50 -19.06
C LEU A 185 1.41 -3.67 -17.80
N ILE A 186 0.13 -3.37 -17.54
CA ILE A 186 -0.28 -2.71 -16.30
C ILE A 186 -0.01 -3.61 -15.08
N PHE A 187 -0.29 -4.92 -15.21
CA PHE A 187 0.03 -5.88 -14.17
C PHE A 187 1.54 -5.97 -13.90
N LEU A 188 2.36 -6.06 -14.95
CA LEU A 188 3.82 -6.04 -14.88
C LEU A 188 4.30 -4.80 -14.11
N ALA A 189 3.79 -3.63 -14.48
CA ALA A 189 4.13 -2.37 -13.83
C ALA A 189 3.75 -2.38 -12.34
N ASN A 190 2.54 -2.82 -12.02
CA ASN A 190 2.06 -2.92 -10.63
C ASN A 190 2.93 -3.86 -9.80
N ALA A 191 3.25 -5.05 -10.32
CA ALA A 191 4.05 -6.05 -9.64
C ALA A 191 5.50 -5.59 -9.42
N LEU A 192 6.11 -4.92 -10.41
CA LEU A 192 7.46 -4.36 -10.28
C LEU A 192 7.53 -3.21 -9.27
N VAL A 193 6.54 -2.32 -9.25
CA VAL A 193 6.46 -1.25 -8.23
C VAL A 193 6.27 -1.87 -6.85
N GLY A 194 5.34 -2.82 -6.70
CA GLY A 194 5.12 -3.53 -5.45
C GLY A 194 6.37 -4.25 -4.96
N TYR A 195 7.08 -4.97 -5.82
CA TYR A 195 8.32 -5.62 -5.45
C TYR A 195 9.38 -4.62 -4.94
N HIS A 196 9.57 -3.51 -5.66
CA HIS A 196 10.48 -2.45 -5.24
C HIS A 196 10.09 -1.86 -3.87
N GLU A 197 8.81 -1.54 -3.71
CA GLU A 197 8.23 -0.96 -2.50
C GLU A 197 8.35 -1.90 -1.30
N GLN A 198 8.05 -3.19 -1.48
CA GLN A 198 8.17 -4.19 -0.42
C GLN A 198 9.61 -4.43 0.02
N ILE A 199 10.61 -4.27 -0.85
CA ILE A 199 12.02 -4.25 -0.44
C ILE A 199 12.32 -3.04 0.45
N ARG A 200 11.80 -1.85 0.12
CA ARG A 200 12.01 -0.61 0.90
C ARG A 200 11.37 -0.71 2.29
N LEU A 201 10.29 -1.47 2.41
CA LEU A 201 9.53 -1.70 3.63
C LEU A 201 10.09 -2.80 4.55
N GLN A 202 11.13 -3.54 4.14
CA GLN A 202 11.66 -4.65 4.96
C GLN A 202 11.98 -4.21 6.40
N GLU A 203 12.79 -3.16 6.58
CA GLU A 203 13.18 -2.70 7.92
C GLU A 203 11.99 -2.17 8.74
N PRO A 204 11.10 -1.28 8.24
CA PRO A 204 9.92 -0.87 8.99
C PRO A 204 8.98 -2.01 9.39
N ILE A 205 8.76 -2.99 8.50
CA ILE A 205 7.91 -4.16 8.79
C ILE A 205 8.52 -5.00 9.90
N GLU A 206 9.81 -5.33 9.80
CA GLU A 206 10.51 -6.09 10.84
C GLU A 206 10.50 -5.35 12.17
N ALA A 207 10.70 -4.03 12.17
CA ALA A 207 10.68 -3.22 13.39
C ALA A 207 9.30 -3.21 14.05
N ALA A 208 8.22 -3.10 13.28
CA ALA A 208 6.85 -3.16 13.79
C ALA A 208 6.53 -4.54 14.39
N LEU A 209 6.91 -5.61 13.69
CA LEU A 209 6.67 -6.98 14.11
C LEU A 209 7.52 -7.39 15.33
N ALA A 210 8.74 -6.86 15.44
CA ALA A 210 9.63 -7.05 16.60
C ALA A 210 9.27 -6.17 17.81
N ALA A 211 8.27 -5.29 17.71
CA ALA A 211 8.04 -4.28 18.74
C ALA A 211 7.81 -4.87 20.14
N SER A 212 7.12 -6.01 20.22
CA SER A 212 6.83 -6.70 21.48
C SER A 212 8.11 -7.24 22.16
N SER A 213 8.96 -7.94 21.41
CA SER A 213 10.22 -8.48 21.94
C SER A 213 11.22 -7.38 22.25
N ALA A 214 11.31 -6.34 21.42
CA ALA A 214 12.19 -5.19 21.66
C ALA A 214 11.89 -4.49 22.99
N VAL A 215 10.61 -4.23 23.28
CA VAL A 215 10.18 -3.59 24.55
C VAL A 215 10.49 -4.47 25.75
N LEU A 216 10.30 -5.79 25.65
CA LEU A 216 10.60 -6.74 26.72
C LEU A 216 12.10 -6.82 27.03
N VAL A 217 12.95 -6.78 26.00
CA VAL A 217 14.42 -6.81 26.12
C VAL A 217 14.96 -5.51 26.72
N GLU A 218 14.50 -4.34 26.25
CA GLU A 218 14.90 -3.03 26.78
C GLU A 218 14.44 -2.83 28.24
N GLY A 219 13.30 -3.43 28.62
CA GLY A 219 12.70 -3.31 29.95
C GLY A 219 13.38 -4.09 31.09
N ARG A 220 14.48 -4.82 30.85
CA ARG A 220 15.12 -5.74 31.83
C ARG A 220 14.14 -6.79 32.41
N ALA A 221 13.24 -7.34 31.61
CA ALA A 221 12.41 -8.48 31.99
C ALA A 221 12.91 -9.75 31.28
N LEU A 222 13.60 -10.60 32.03
CA LEU A 222 14.17 -11.90 31.68
C LEU A 222 15.47 -11.90 30.87
N ALA A 223 16.55 -12.24 31.58
CA ALA A 223 17.76 -12.84 31.03
C ALA A 223 17.47 -14.24 30.46
N LEU A 224 16.67 -14.32 29.40
CA LEU A 224 16.51 -15.54 28.60
C LEU A 224 17.55 -15.53 27.47
N ARG A 225 18.17 -16.69 27.25
CA ARG A 225 19.16 -16.92 26.17
C ARG A 225 18.57 -16.42 24.85
N GLY A 226 19.23 -15.47 24.19
CA GLY A 226 18.69 -14.73 23.02
C GLY A 226 18.09 -15.60 21.90
N GLY A 227 18.55 -16.84 21.73
CA GLY A 227 17.99 -17.80 20.78
C GLY A 227 16.54 -18.25 21.08
N LEU A 228 16.11 -18.25 22.34
CA LEU A 228 14.72 -18.58 22.69
C LEU A 228 13.77 -17.40 22.43
N ILE A 229 14.22 -16.18 22.73
CA ILE A 229 13.46 -14.95 22.44
C ILE A 229 13.23 -14.80 20.94
N ALA A 230 14.27 -15.04 20.12
CA ALA A 230 14.16 -14.98 18.66
C ALA A 230 13.14 -15.99 18.09
N ARG A 231 13.06 -17.20 18.64
CA ARG A 231 12.08 -18.23 18.21
C ARG A 231 10.65 -17.87 18.63
N ILE A 232 10.48 -17.31 19.83
CA ILE A 232 9.18 -16.82 20.30
C ILE A 232 8.73 -15.64 19.44
N ASP A 233 9.64 -14.71 19.11
CA ASP A 233 9.36 -13.58 18.22
C ASP A 233 8.92 -14.07 16.84
N GLN A 234 9.67 -14.99 16.22
CA GLN A 234 9.30 -15.58 14.93
C GLN A 234 7.91 -16.26 14.97
N SER A 235 7.61 -17.01 16.03
CA SER A 235 6.32 -17.69 16.19
C SER A 235 5.18 -16.68 16.38
N LEU A 236 5.40 -15.61 17.13
CA LEU A 236 4.44 -14.53 17.30
C LEU A 236 4.19 -13.79 15.98
N ARG A 237 5.22 -13.49 15.19
CA ARG A 237 5.06 -12.87 13.86
C ARG A 237 4.19 -13.71 12.93
N ALA A 238 4.44 -15.01 12.90
CA ALA A 238 3.66 -15.93 12.10
C ALA A 238 2.19 -15.98 12.57
N LEU A 239 1.95 -16.01 13.88
CA LEU A 239 0.60 -15.98 14.44
C LEU A 239 -0.13 -14.64 14.16
N LEU A 240 0.55 -13.50 14.30
CA LEU A 240 -0.01 -12.19 13.99
C LEU A 240 -0.40 -12.09 12.52
N THR A 241 0.47 -12.55 11.62
CA THR A 241 0.22 -12.58 10.17
C THR A 241 -0.98 -13.47 9.85
N ARG A 242 -0.98 -14.71 10.35
CA ARG A 242 -1.99 -15.71 10.02
C ARG A 242 -3.38 -15.39 10.55
N HIS A 243 -3.48 -14.66 11.65
CA HIS A 243 -4.77 -14.53 12.35
C HIS A 243 -5.29 -13.10 12.49
N LEU A 244 -4.43 -12.07 12.43
CA LEU A 244 -4.81 -10.71 12.81
C LEU A 244 -4.59 -9.65 11.73
N MET A 245 -3.68 -9.86 10.78
CA MET A 245 -3.42 -8.84 9.75
C MET A 245 -4.50 -8.84 8.69
N VAL A 246 -5.07 -7.65 8.45
CA VAL A 246 -6.15 -7.42 7.50
C VAL A 246 -5.78 -6.23 6.62
N LEU A 247 -5.86 -6.41 5.31
CA LEU A 247 -5.84 -5.33 4.32
C LEU A 247 -7.27 -4.82 4.12
N GLU A 248 -7.53 -3.57 4.45
CA GLU A 248 -8.84 -2.95 4.25
C GLU A 248 -9.09 -2.67 2.77
N LEU A 249 -10.17 -3.22 2.21
CA LEU A 249 -10.70 -2.85 0.90
C LEU A 249 -12.11 -2.29 1.05
N PRO A 250 -12.65 -1.55 0.06
CA PRO A 250 -13.96 -0.92 0.18
C PRO A 250 -15.12 -1.91 0.29
N GLU A 251 -14.94 -3.16 -0.14
CA GLU A 251 -15.98 -4.21 -0.10
C GLU A 251 -15.72 -5.27 0.99
N GLY A 252 -14.70 -5.05 1.84
CA GLY A 252 -14.36 -5.93 2.95
C GLY A 252 -12.85 -6.11 3.12
N GLY A 253 -12.42 -6.45 4.34
CA GLY A 253 -11.01 -6.68 4.61
C GLY A 253 -10.53 -8.05 4.09
N LEU A 254 -9.33 -8.09 3.52
CA LEU A 254 -8.64 -9.35 3.21
C LEU A 254 -7.72 -9.74 4.35
N ARG A 255 -7.93 -10.93 4.93
CA ARG A 255 -7.05 -11.48 5.96
C ARG A 255 -5.81 -12.05 5.29
N LEU A 256 -4.63 -11.57 5.66
CA LEU A 256 -3.38 -11.95 4.97
C LEU A 256 -3.00 -13.41 5.18
N GLY A 257 -3.52 -14.03 6.26
CA GLY A 257 -3.33 -15.43 6.59
C GLY A 257 -4.27 -16.42 5.92
N ASP A 258 -5.28 -15.92 5.20
CA ASP A 258 -6.18 -16.72 4.40
C ASP A 258 -5.78 -16.57 2.92
N ASP A 259 -6.10 -17.55 2.08
CA ASP A 259 -5.84 -17.42 0.64
C ASP A 259 -6.62 -16.23 0.06
N VAL A 260 -6.04 -15.57 -0.94
CA VAL A 260 -6.70 -14.49 -1.67
C VAL A 260 -8.02 -15.02 -2.23
N PRO A 261 -9.18 -14.43 -1.88
CA PRO A 261 -10.44 -15.00 -2.29
C PRO A 261 -10.66 -14.79 -3.79
N ARG A 262 -11.35 -15.76 -4.39
CA ARG A 262 -11.84 -15.68 -5.77
C ARG A 262 -12.75 -14.47 -5.95
N LEU A 263 -12.90 -14.06 -7.20
CA LEU A 263 -13.82 -12.99 -7.61
C LEU A 263 -15.27 -13.40 -7.37
N GLY A 264 -16.18 -12.43 -7.39
CA GLY A 264 -17.60 -12.66 -7.11
C GLY A 264 -18.31 -13.62 -8.09
N ASP A 265 -17.72 -13.84 -9.27
CA ASP A 265 -18.17 -14.80 -10.28
C ASP A 265 -17.50 -16.18 -10.15
N GLY A 266 -16.62 -16.38 -9.15
CA GLY A 266 -15.89 -17.61 -8.89
C GLY A 266 -14.56 -17.73 -9.64
N ALA A 267 -14.23 -16.80 -10.55
CA ALA A 267 -12.94 -16.80 -11.23
C ALA A 267 -11.79 -16.41 -10.27
N MET A 268 -10.58 -16.90 -10.51
CA MET A 268 -9.39 -16.47 -9.76
C MET A 268 -8.92 -15.09 -10.21
N PHE A 269 -8.87 -14.88 -11.53
CA PHE A 269 -8.34 -13.67 -12.14
C PHE A 269 -9.31 -13.11 -13.19
N PRO A 270 -9.28 -11.80 -13.46
CA PRO A 270 -10.05 -11.20 -14.55
C PRO A 270 -9.67 -11.84 -15.90
N ALA A 271 -10.60 -11.90 -16.86
CA ALA A 271 -10.39 -12.62 -18.12
C ALA A 271 -9.06 -12.27 -18.84
N PRO A 272 -8.63 -11.00 -18.93
CA PRO A 272 -7.34 -10.67 -19.55
C PRO A 272 -6.11 -11.00 -18.72
N LEU A 273 -6.24 -11.54 -17.51
CA LEU A 273 -5.14 -12.02 -16.67
C LEU A 273 -5.33 -13.49 -16.27
N ALA A 274 -6.34 -14.18 -16.81
CA ALA A 274 -6.62 -15.58 -16.51
C ALA A 274 -5.46 -16.50 -16.92
N ALA A 275 -4.87 -16.27 -18.10
CA ALA A 275 -3.68 -16.98 -18.58
C ALA A 275 -2.64 -15.96 -19.06
N ILE A 276 -1.46 -15.91 -18.44
CA ILE A 276 -0.43 -14.93 -18.79
C ILE A 276 0.33 -15.31 -20.07
N GLN A 277 0.49 -14.36 -20.99
CA GLN A 277 1.19 -14.51 -22.27
C GLN A 277 2.46 -13.66 -22.36
N ASN A 278 2.51 -12.52 -21.68
CA ASN A 278 3.70 -11.67 -21.66
C ASN A 278 4.86 -12.39 -20.95
N PRO A 279 6.00 -12.62 -21.63
CA PRO A 279 7.11 -13.38 -21.09
C PRO A 279 7.80 -12.70 -19.90
N GLU A 280 7.79 -11.36 -19.83
CA GLU A 280 8.33 -10.65 -18.66
C GLU A 280 7.45 -10.83 -17.42
N VAL A 281 6.13 -10.91 -17.60
CA VAL A 281 5.21 -11.22 -16.51
C VAL A 281 5.43 -12.65 -16.03
N GLN A 282 5.54 -13.62 -16.94
CA GLN A 282 5.82 -15.01 -16.59
C GLN A 282 7.11 -15.13 -15.78
N ALA A 283 8.21 -14.55 -16.28
CA ALA A 283 9.49 -14.56 -15.58
C ALA A 283 9.44 -13.86 -14.21
N LEU A 284 8.62 -12.82 -14.07
CA LEU A 284 8.44 -12.15 -12.78
C LEU A 284 7.63 -13.01 -11.80
N LEU A 285 6.57 -13.67 -12.26
CA LEU A 285 5.75 -14.56 -11.43
C LEU A 285 6.56 -15.77 -10.94
N GLU A 286 7.44 -16.35 -11.77
CA GLU A 286 8.35 -17.43 -11.34
C GLU A 286 9.22 -17.04 -10.12
N VAL A 287 9.47 -15.74 -9.93
CA VAL A 287 10.26 -15.23 -8.80
C VAL A 287 9.39 -14.85 -7.61
N LEU A 288 8.22 -14.25 -7.85
CA LEU A 288 7.40 -13.63 -6.81
C LEU A 288 6.28 -14.53 -6.28
N ASP A 289 5.82 -15.48 -7.08
CA ASP A 289 4.62 -16.27 -6.85
C ASP A 289 5.00 -17.76 -6.71
N ARG A 290 4.69 -18.37 -5.57
CA ARG A 290 4.91 -19.80 -5.31
C ARG A 290 3.81 -20.67 -5.90
N THR A 291 2.64 -20.08 -6.18
CA THR A 291 1.48 -20.75 -6.75
C THR A 291 1.05 -20.05 -8.05
N PRO A 292 1.92 -19.91 -9.07
CA PRO A 292 1.53 -19.22 -10.30
C PRO A 292 0.26 -19.82 -10.89
N ASP A 293 -0.66 -18.94 -11.26
CA ASP A 293 -1.97 -19.27 -11.85
C ASP A 293 -2.98 -19.95 -10.90
N ASP A 294 -2.69 -20.03 -9.60
CA ASP A 294 -3.62 -20.53 -8.58
C ASP A 294 -3.63 -19.62 -7.33
N LEU A 295 -4.81 -19.31 -6.83
CA LEU A 295 -4.95 -18.56 -5.57
C LEU A 295 -4.87 -19.48 -4.34
N ASP A 296 -5.05 -20.78 -4.52
CA ASP A 296 -4.98 -21.75 -3.43
C ASP A 296 -3.51 -21.89 -2.98
N GLY A 297 -3.22 -21.60 -1.70
CA GLY A 297 -1.85 -21.53 -1.16
C GLY A 297 -1.20 -20.14 -1.22
N SER A 298 -1.97 -19.11 -1.62
CA SER A 298 -1.52 -17.71 -1.63
C SER A 298 -1.32 -17.11 -0.23
N ALA A 299 -1.93 -17.69 0.81
CA ALA A 299 -1.88 -17.22 2.19
C ALA A 299 -0.46 -16.96 2.70
N ALA A 300 -0.26 -15.79 3.31
CA ALA A 300 1.00 -15.45 3.95
C ALA A 300 1.12 -16.11 5.33
N ASN A 301 2.28 -16.68 5.62
CA ASN A 301 2.57 -17.32 6.89
C ASN A 301 3.37 -16.42 7.83
N ASP A 302 4.29 -15.61 7.31
CA ASP A 302 5.13 -14.66 8.03
C ASP A 302 5.37 -13.42 7.15
N TRP A 303 4.67 -12.33 7.47
CA TRP A 303 4.74 -11.09 6.70
C TRP A 303 6.13 -10.42 6.72
N SER A 304 7.01 -10.79 7.65
CA SER A 304 8.38 -10.27 7.67
C SER A 304 9.24 -10.85 6.54
N ARG A 305 8.87 -12.01 5.99
CA ARG A 305 9.57 -12.63 4.87
C ARG A 305 9.12 -12.03 3.55
N LEU A 306 10.06 -11.54 2.74
CA LEU A 306 9.76 -10.86 1.47
C LEU A 306 9.12 -11.81 0.46
N ASP A 307 9.69 -13.00 0.29
CA ASP A 307 9.13 -14.06 -0.55
C ASP A 307 7.71 -14.45 -0.11
N ASP A 308 7.46 -14.45 1.20
CA ASP A 308 6.15 -14.82 1.72
C ASP A 308 5.07 -13.78 1.43
N ARG A 309 5.34 -12.51 1.74
CA ARG A 309 4.37 -11.44 1.47
C ARG A 309 4.21 -11.14 -0.02
N MET A 310 5.27 -11.26 -0.83
CA MET A 310 5.18 -10.99 -2.26
C MET A 310 4.27 -11.98 -2.98
N ASN A 311 4.28 -13.24 -2.57
CA ASN A 311 3.35 -14.27 -3.05
C ASN A 311 1.89 -13.81 -2.90
N TYR A 312 1.52 -13.35 -1.71
CA TYR A 312 0.18 -12.85 -1.46
C TYR A 312 -0.13 -11.55 -2.23
N ILE A 313 0.82 -10.60 -2.24
CA ILE A 313 0.62 -9.27 -2.84
C ILE A 313 0.43 -9.36 -4.37
N VAL A 314 1.22 -10.19 -5.05
CA VAL A 314 1.14 -10.31 -6.51
C VAL A 314 -0.18 -10.93 -6.95
N ASP A 315 -0.73 -11.87 -6.18
CA ASP A 315 -2.06 -12.44 -6.39
C ASP A 315 -3.19 -11.44 -6.13
N VAL A 316 -3.06 -10.59 -5.09
CA VAL A 316 -4.01 -9.48 -4.88
C VAL A 316 -3.98 -8.53 -6.08
N PHE A 317 -2.80 -8.18 -6.59
CA PHE A 317 -2.68 -7.30 -7.76
C PHE A 317 -3.29 -7.93 -9.00
N ARG A 318 -3.06 -9.22 -9.24
CA ARG A 318 -3.58 -9.92 -10.42
C ARG A 318 -5.09 -10.09 -10.34
N SER A 319 -5.59 -10.58 -9.21
CA SER A 319 -7.02 -10.85 -9.02
C SER A 319 -7.84 -9.55 -9.01
N ARG A 320 -7.37 -8.49 -8.37
CA ARG A 320 -8.14 -7.24 -8.20
C ARG A 320 -7.86 -6.17 -9.22
N GLN A 321 -7.07 -6.43 -10.27
CA GLN A 321 -6.71 -5.42 -11.26
C GLN A 321 -7.91 -4.72 -11.92
N ARG A 322 -9.07 -5.39 -12.02
CA ARG A 322 -10.30 -4.81 -12.59
C ARG A 322 -11.38 -4.52 -11.56
N ASP A 323 -11.06 -4.57 -10.28
CA ASP A 323 -11.97 -4.23 -9.21
C ASP A 323 -12.18 -2.71 -9.14
N ARG A 324 -13.26 -2.23 -9.76
CA ARG A 324 -13.61 -0.82 -9.79
C ARG A 324 -13.89 -0.23 -8.41
N SER A 325 -14.21 -1.07 -7.42
CA SER A 325 -14.45 -0.60 -6.06
C SER A 325 -13.20 0.07 -5.47
N LEU A 326 -12.00 -0.35 -5.89
CA LEU A 326 -10.73 0.22 -5.43
C LEU A 326 -10.50 1.67 -5.88
N ARG A 327 -11.28 2.19 -6.85
CA ARG A 327 -11.29 3.62 -7.21
C ARG A 327 -12.30 4.45 -6.41
N ARG A 328 -13.07 3.86 -5.48
CA ARG A 328 -13.94 4.64 -4.59
C ARG A 328 -13.08 5.59 -3.76
N ALA A 329 -13.60 6.80 -3.52
CA ALA A 329 -12.92 7.77 -2.69
C ALA A 329 -12.71 7.19 -1.28
N PRO A 330 -11.47 7.22 -0.73
CA PRO A 330 -11.19 6.67 0.59
C PRO A 330 -11.82 7.49 1.71
N PHE A 331 -12.19 8.74 1.44
CA PHE A 331 -12.81 9.66 2.38
C PHE A 331 -14.04 10.31 1.76
N SER A 332 -15.05 10.60 2.57
CA SER A 332 -16.21 11.39 2.14
C SER A 332 -15.80 12.82 1.79
N ALA A 333 -16.63 13.52 1.01
CA ALA A 333 -16.42 14.92 0.65
C ALA A 333 -16.13 15.84 1.85
N ARG A 334 -16.87 15.66 2.95
CA ARG A 334 -16.68 16.43 4.18
C ARG A 334 -15.33 16.12 4.85
N GLN A 335 -14.91 14.87 4.83
CA GLN A 335 -13.62 14.47 5.37
C GLN A 335 -12.47 15.02 4.51
N VAL A 336 -12.60 14.98 3.18
CA VAL A 336 -11.63 15.61 2.26
C VAL A 336 -11.53 17.11 2.51
N ALA A 337 -12.65 17.81 2.71
CA ALA A 337 -12.61 19.24 3.06
C ALA A 337 -11.84 19.50 4.36
N ALA A 338 -12.10 18.71 5.42
CA ALA A 338 -11.36 18.81 6.67
C ALA A 338 -9.85 18.55 6.50
N ILE A 339 -9.48 17.51 5.75
CA ILE A 339 -8.08 17.18 5.44
C ILE A 339 -7.39 18.35 4.72
N ARG A 340 -8.07 18.96 3.74
CA ARG A 340 -7.60 20.14 3.00
C ARG A 340 -7.38 21.36 3.90
N ASP A 341 -8.19 21.50 4.92
CA ASP A 341 -8.06 22.54 5.95
C ASP A 341 -7.08 22.15 7.08
N PHE A 342 -6.27 21.09 6.89
CA PHE A 342 -5.31 20.57 7.85
C PHE A 342 -5.93 20.11 9.18
N HIS A 343 -7.18 19.66 9.15
CA HIS A 343 -7.88 19.10 10.29
C HIS A 343 -8.07 17.59 10.15
N CYS A 344 -7.92 16.86 11.26
CA CYS A 344 -8.31 15.46 11.32
C CYS A 344 -9.86 15.36 11.28
N PRO A 345 -10.46 14.62 10.34
CA PRO A 345 -11.90 14.56 10.23
C PRO A 345 -12.54 13.73 11.35
N TYR A 346 -13.80 14.01 11.63
CA TYR A 346 -14.64 13.15 12.48
C TYR A 346 -15.19 11.95 11.70
N GLY A 347 -15.51 10.87 12.42
CA GLY A 347 -16.13 9.66 11.88
C GLY A 347 -15.12 8.56 11.53
N PRO A 348 -15.58 7.45 10.92
CA PRO A 348 -14.69 6.36 10.49
C PRO A 348 -13.78 6.86 9.36
N LEU A 349 -12.47 6.63 9.53
CA LEU A 349 -11.41 7.12 8.63
C LEU A 349 -10.79 6.01 7.80
#